data_AF-A0A940T5U7-F1
#
_entry.id   AF-A0A940T5U7-F1
#
_cell.length_a   1.000
_cell.length_b   1.000
_cell.length_c   1.000
_cell.angle_alpha   90.00
_cell.angle_beta   90.00
_cell.angle_gamma   90.00
#
_symmetry.space_group_name_H-M   'P 1'
#
loop_
_entity.id
_entity.type
_entity.pdbx_description
1 polymer ?
#
loop_
_entity_poly.entity_id
_entity_poly.type
_entity_poly.pdbx_seq_one_letter_code
_entity_poly.pdbx_strand_id
1 'polypeptide(L)'
;MSNDIFSLGDPTYDAVYAEEAAKIDAAERIAGALERSGMSRAELARALGVSRAEITRRLKGEHNIGVATLAATLHVLGESLELNPAAGSNVTRPRETDWRLPRTSRHRAAARSSVWARESEAQNV
;
A
#
# COMPACT_ATOMS: atom_id res chain seq x y z
N MET A 1 -0.73 -14.67 -34.12
CA MET A 1 -0.81 -13.62 -33.08
C MET A 1 -1.30 -14.30 -31.82
N SER A 2 -0.39 -14.85 -31.02
CA SER A 2 -0.74 -15.41 -29.70
C SER A 2 -0.85 -14.25 -28.73
N ASN A 3 -2.01 -14.15 -28.09
CA ASN A 3 -2.35 -13.11 -27.14
C ASN A 3 -1.89 -13.58 -25.75
N ASP A 4 -0.60 -13.41 -25.45
CA ASP A 4 -0.06 -13.63 -24.10
C ASP A 4 -0.55 -12.49 -23.19
N ILE A 5 -1.76 -12.63 -22.66
CA ILE A 5 -2.40 -11.66 -21.74
C ILE A 5 -1.73 -11.68 -20.36
N PHE A 6 -0.90 -12.68 -20.05
CA PHE A 6 -0.20 -12.80 -18.76
C PHE A 6 1.24 -13.28 -18.94
N SER A 7 2.15 -12.37 -19.28
CA SER A 7 3.60 -12.65 -19.22
C SER A 7 4.04 -12.74 -17.75
N LEU A 8 4.15 -13.97 -17.23
CA LEU A 8 4.83 -14.26 -15.97
C LEU A 8 6.26 -13.69 -16.02
N GLY A 9 6.61 -12.81 -15.08
CA GLY A 9 7.93 -12.14 -15.01
C GLY A 9 7.97 -10.68 -15.48
N ASP A 10 6.83 -10.04 -15.78
CA ASP A 10 6.76 -8.57 -15.85
C ASP A 10 6.80 -8.00 -14.42
N PRO A 11 7.69 -7.04 -14.08
CA PRO A 11 7.73 -6.41 -12.76
C PRO A 11 6.39 -5.84 -12.26
N THR A 12 5.53 -5.43 -13.19
CA THR A 12 4.17 -4.94 -12.90
C THR A 12 3.25 -6.09 -12.50
N TYR A 13 3.38 -7.25 -13.15
CA TYR A 13 2.64 -8.46 -12.79
C TYR A 13 3.08 -8.98 -11.43
N ASP A 14 4.39 -9.03 -11.16
CA ASP A 14 4.93 -9.51 -9.88
C ASP A 14 4.47 -8.65 -8.70
N ALA A 15 4.42 -7.32 -8.89
CA ALA A 15 3.93 -6.40 -7.87
C ALA A 15 2.44 -6.61 -7.56
N VAL A 16 1.60 -6.73 -8.60
CA VAL A 16 0.16 -7.00 -8.44
C VAL A 16 -0.06 -8.37 -7.80
N TYR A 17 0.67 -9.39 -8.25
CA TYR A 17 0.60 -10.73 -7.68
C TYR A 17 0.97 -10.73 -6.20
N ALA A 18 2.07 -10.07 -5.82
CA ALA A 18 2.49 -9.96 -4.43
C ALA A 18 1.44 -9.25 -3.56
N GLU A 19 0.80 -8.21 -4.09
CA GLU A 19 -0.30 -7.51 -3.40
C GLU A 19 -1.52 -8.42 -3.20
N GLU A 20 -1.98 -9.11 -4.25
CA GLU A 20 -3.13 -10.02 -4.17
C GLU A 20 -2.85 -11.20 -3.24
N ALA A 21 -1.66 -11.79 -3.31
CA ALA A 21 -1.23 -12.86 -2.41
C ALA A 21 -1.27 -12.39 -0.94
N ALA A 22 -0.77 -11.19 -0.64
CA ALA A 22 -0.79 -10.66 0.72
C ALA A 22 -2.22 -10.44 1.26
N LYS A 23 -3.17 -10.06 0.40
CA LYS A 23 -4.58 -9.91 0.80
C LYS A 23 -5.22 -11.25 1.15
N ILE A 24 -4.95 -12.29 0.36
CA ILE A 24 -5.43 -13.65 0.62
C ILE A 24 -4.80 -14.20 1.91
N ASP A 25 -3.48 -14.06 2.09
CA ASP A 25 -2.79 -14.48 3.31
C ASP A 25 -3.38 -13.83 4.57
N ALA A 26 -3.70 -12.53 4.49
CA ALA A 26 -4.35 -11.82 5.59
C ALA A 26 -5.74 -12.38 5.90
N ALA A 27 -6.54 -12.68 4.87
CA ALA A 27 -7.87 -13.26 5.03
C ALA A 27 -7.81 -14.67 5.65
N GLU A 28 -6.87 -15.50 5.21
CA GLU A 28 -6.64 -16.85 5.75
C GLU A 28 -6.21 -16.80 7.22
N ARG A 29 -5.31 -15.88 7.59
CA ARG A 29 -4.92 -15.67 8.99
C ARG A 29 -6.12 -15.30 9.86
N ILE A 30 -6.97 -14.39 9.41
CA ILE A 30 -8.19 -14.02 10.13
C ILE A 30 -9.15 -15.21 10.23
N ALA A 31 -9.35 -15.96 9.13
CA ALA A 31 -10.24 -17.12 9.11
C ALA A 31 -9.79 -18.21 10.08
N GLY A 32 -8.50 -18.56 10.05
CA GLY A 32 -7.94 -19.56 10.96
C GLY A 32 -7.99 -19.10 12.42
N ALA A 33 -7.69 -17.84 12.71
CA ALA A 33 -7.81 -17.29 14.06
C ALA A 33 -9.27 -17.29 14.55
N LEU A 34 -10.22 -16.98 13.66
CA LEU A 34 -11.64 -17.01 13.98
C LEU A 34 -12.09 -18.43 14.34
N GLU A 35 -11.70 -19.42 13.55
CA GLU A 35 -11.99 -20.84 13.84
C GLU A 35 -11.41 -21.28 15.19
N ARG A 36 -10.14 -20.96 15.47
CA ARG A 36 -9.47 -21.30 16.75
C ARG A 36 -10.10 -20.60 17.95
N SER A 37 -10.54 -19.35 17.79
CA SER A 37 -11.20 -18.59 18.85
C SER A 37 -12.58 -19.15 19.23
N GLY A 38 -13.22 -19.90 18.34
CA GLY A 38 -14.60 -20.36 18.50
C GLY A 38 -15.67 -19.26 18.33
N MET A 39 -15.27 -18.02 18.02
CA MET A 39 -16.21 -16.92 17.80
C MET A 39 -16.94 -17.08 16.46
N SER A 40 -18.20 -16.68 16.42
CA SER A 40 -18.93 -16.44 15.17
C SER A 40 -18.53 -15.11 14.54
N ARG A 41 -18.79 -14.96 13.24
CA ARG A 41 -18.60 -13.68 12.53
C ARG A 41 -19.39 -12.53 13.15
N ALA A 42 -20.56 -12.81 13.76
CA ALA A 42 -21.39 -11.81 14.42
C ALA A 42 -20.80 -11.38 15.77
N GLU A 43 -20.20 -12.30 16.51
CA GLU A 43 -19.48 -11.98 17.75
C GLU A 43 -18.22 -11.15 17.46
N LEU A 44 -17.44 -11.54 16.44
CA LEU A 44 -16.27 -10.77 16.04
C LEU A 44 -16.65 -9.34 15.60
N ALA A 45 -17.73 -9.20 14.81
CA ALA A 45 -18.23 -7.89 14.40
C ALA A 45 -18.59 -7.01 15.61
N ARG A 46 -19.30 -7.58 16.60
CA ARG A 46 -19.68 -6.88 17.83
C ARG A 46 -18.46 -6.50 18.67
N ALA A 47 -17.51 -7.40 18.85
CA ALA A 47 -16.29 -7.16 19.62
C ALA A 47 -15.42 -6.05 19.01
N LEU A 48 -15.40 -5.93 17.68
CA LEU A 48 -14.66 -4.89 16.96
C LEU A 48 -15.46 -3.60 16.74
N GLY A 49 -16.75 -3.56 17.07
CA GLY A 49 -17.61 -2.41 16.80
C GLY A 49 -17.83 -2.13 15.31
N VAL A 50 -17.80 -3.17 14.45
CA VAL A 50 -17.96 -3.05 12.99
C VAL A 50 -19.16 -3.84 12.48
N SER A 51 -19.53 -3.64 11.20
CA SER A 51 -20.63 -4.38 10.59
C SER A 51 -20.25 -5.84 10.28
N ARG A 52 -21.25 -6.72 10.17
CA ARG A 52 -21.02 -8.11 9.72
C ARG A 52 -20.55 -8.19 8.27
N ALA A 53 -20.95 -7.22 7.44
CA ALA A 53 -20.48 -7.09 6.07
C ALA A 53 -18.98 -6.80 6.03
N GLU A 54 -18.48 -5.95 6.93
CA GLU A 54 -17.05 -5.67 7.08
C GLU A 54 -16.26 -6.94 7.43
N ILE A 55 -16.77 -7.77 8.35
CA ILE A 55 -16.11 -9.07 8.66
C ILE A 55 -16.10 -10.00 7.45
N THR A 56 -17.22 -10.08 6.72
CA THR A 56 -17.29 -10.89 5.49
C THR A 56 -16.29 -10.39 4.44
N ARG A 57 -16.13 -9.07 4.32
CA ARG A 57 -15.18 -8.43 3.41
C ARG A 57 -13.72 -8.79 3.75
N ARG A 58 -13.37 -8.78 5.04
CA ARG A 58 -12.03 -9.20 5.51
C ARG A 58 -11.74 -10.66 5.19
N LEU A 59 -12.73 -11.54 5.40
CA LEU A 59 -12.60 -12.98 5.17
C LEU A 59 -12.55 -13.37 3.69
N LYS A 60 -13.01 -12.50 2.79
CA LYS A 60 -12.95 -12.73 1.34
C LYS A 60 -11.57 -12.44 0.74
N GLY A 61 -10.74 -11.64 1.41
CA GLY A 61 -9.43 -11.22 0.87
C GLY A 61 -9.51 -10.31 -0.37
N GLU A 62 -10.70 -9.79 -0.71
CA GLU A 62 -10.92 -8.98 -1.92
C GLU A 62 -10.40 -7.53 -1.77
N HIS A 63 -10.01 -7.10 -0.57
CA HIS A 63 -9.63 -5.72 -0.30
C HIS A 63 -8.34 -5.62 0.51
N ASN A 64 -7.60 -4.54 0.26
CA ASN A 64 -6.45 -4.16 1.07
C ASN A 64 -6.89 -3.79 2.50
N ILE A 65 -6.59 -4.66 3.47
CA ILE A 65 -6.79 -4.39 4.89
C ILE A 65 -5.55 -3.67 5.45
N GLY A 66 -5.76 -2.58 6.18
CA GLY A 66 -4.66 -1.90 6.85
C GLY A 66 -4.04 -2.77 7.95
N VAL A 67 -2.72 -2.67 8.15
CA VAL A 67 -1.96 -3.43 9.16
C VAL A 67 -2.54 -3.25 10.56
N ALA A 68 -2.92 -2.02 10.94
CA ALA A 68 -3.55 -1.74 12.22
C ALA A 68 -4.88 -2.49 12.40
N THR A 69 -5.69 -2.55 11.34
CA THR A 69 -6.98 -3.26 11.34
C THR A 69 -6.77 -4.77 11.43
N LEU A 70 -5.79 -5.31 10.72
CA LEU A 70 -5.42 -6.73 10.81
C LEU A 70 -4.96 -7.08 12.23
N ALA A 71 -4.05 -6.28 12.80
CA ALA A 71 -3.56 -6.47 14.16
C ALA A 71 -4.69 -6.42 15.20
N ALA A 72 -5.58 -5.42 15.13
CA ALA A 72 -6.73 -5.32 16.03
C ALA A 72 -7.68 -6.52 15.89
N THR A 73 -7.90 -6.99 14.67
CA THR A 73 -8.75 -8.18 14.41
C THR A 73 -8.16 -9.42 15.05
N LEU A 74 -6.88 -9.70 14.80
CA LEU A 74 -6.17 -10.85 15.37
C LEU A 74 -6.11 -10.76 16.90
N HIS A 75 -5.87 -9.57 17.45
CA HIS A 75 -5.83 -9.36 18.89
C HIS A 75 -7.15 -9.72 19.57
N VAL A 76 -8.29 -9.30 19.01
CA VAL A 76 -9.62 -9.69 19.52
C VAL A 76 -9.84 -11.20 19.44
N LEU A 77 -9.22 -11.87 18.45
CA LEU A 77 -9.27 -13.32 18.30
C LEU A 77 -8.23 -14.06 19.17
N GLY A 78 -7.44 -13.35 19.98
CA GLY A 78 -6.44 -13.94 20.88
C GLY A 78 -5.06 -14.17 20.25
N GLU A 79 -4.77 -13.55 19.10
CA GLU A 79 -3.51 -13.70 18.38
C GLU A 79 -2.75 -12.39 18.20
N SER A 80 -1.44 -12.46 17.99
CA SER A 80 -0.58 -11.32 17.67
C SER A 80 -0.19 -11.29 16.20
N LEU A 81 -0.11 -10.09 15.61
CA LEU A 81 0.39 -9.94 14.24
C LEU A 81 1.93 -9.91 14.23
N GLU A 82 2.53 -10.86 13.53
CA GLU A 82 3.95 -10.87 13.18
C GLU A 82 4.14 -10.79 11.66
N LEU A 83 5.03 -9.89 11.22
CA LEU A 83 5.39 -9.68 9.82
C LEU A 83 6.85 -10.08 9.60
N ASN A 84 7.06 -11.15 8.84
CA ASN A 84 8.39 -11.64 8.49
C ASN A 84 8.56 -11.57 6.97
N PRO A 85 9.53 -10.79 6.46
CA PRO A 85 9.78 -10.74 5.02
C PRO A 85 10.33 -12.09 4.55
N ALA A 86 9.75 -12.64 3.48
CA ALA A 86 10.31 -13.79 2.78
C ALA A 86 11.39 -13.32 1.79
N ALA A 87 12.36 -14.20 1.49
CA ALA A 87 13.31 -13.93 0.41
C ALA A 87 12.55 -13.79 -0.91
N GLY A 88 12.67 -12.62 -1.55
CA GLY A 88 12.00 -12.38 -2.82
C GLY A 88 12.52 -13.32 -3.91
N SER A 89 11.61 -13.96 -4.65
CA SER A 89 11.94 -14.67 -5.87
C SER A 89 12.44 -13.66 -6.91
N ASN A 90 13.76 -13.49 -6.98
CA ASN A 90 14.51 -12.90 -8.09
C ASN A 90 13.96 -11.57 -8.66
N VAL A 91 13.69 -10.57 -7.80
CA VAL A 91 13.60 -9.19 -8.28
C VAL A 91 15.02 -8.77 -8.67
N THR A 92 15.28 -8.62 -9.97
CA THR A 92 16.48 -7.92 -10.45
C THR A 92 16.37 -6.49 -9.94
N ARG A 93 16.94 -6.21 -8.76
CA ARG A 93 17.08 -4.84 -8.28
C ARG A 93 17.83 -4.08 -9.36
N PRO A 94 17.32 -2.94 -9.86
CA PRO A 94 18.13 -2.06 -10.69
C PRO A 94 19.44 -1.82 -9.95
N ARG A 95 20.58 -2.12 -10.59
CA ARG A 95 21.89 -1.90 -10.00
C ARG A 95 21.95 -0.45 -9.52
N GLU A 96 22.38 -0.28 -8.28
CA GLU A 96 22.53 0.97 -7.52
C GLU A 96 23.31 2.10 -8.26
N THR A 97 23.84 1.86 -9.45
CA THR A 97 24.60 2.83 -10.25
C THR A 97 23.76 3.85 -11.03
N ASP A 98 22.43 3.75 -11.05
CA ASP A 98 21.58 4.64 -11.86
C ASP A 98 21.08 5.91 -11.14
N TRP A 99 21.41 6.11 -9.85
CA TRP A 99 21.07 7.35 -9.14
C TRP A 99 21.98 8.53 -9.49
N ARG A 100 22.66 8.57 -10.65
CA ARG A 100 23.41 9.77 -11.05
C ARG A 100 22.45 10.93 -11.23
N LEU A 101 22.29 11.73 -10.17
CA LEU A 101 21.74 13.08 -10.26
C LEU A 101 22.44 13.77 -11.43
N PRO A 102 21.71 14.36 -12.39
CA PRO A 102 22.33 15.24 -13.36
C PRO A 102 23.16 16.25 -12.57
N ARG A 103 24.50 16.20 -12.71
CA ARG A 103 25.38 17.23 -12.15
C ARG A 103 24.84 18.53 -12.70
N THR A 104 24.20 19.28 -11.80
CA THR A 104 23.42 20.48 -12.08
C THR A 104 24.02 21.25 -13.25
N SER A 105 23.26 21.35 -14.33
CA SER A 105 23.50 22.34 -15.37
C SER A 105 23.74 23.66 -14.67
N ARG A 106 24.95 24.21 -14.78
CA ARG A 106 25.30 25.54 -14.29
C ARG A 106 24.22 26.49 -14.76
N HIS A 107 23.33 26.93 -13.87
CA HIS A 107 22.57 28.13 -14.09
C HIS A 107 23.59 29.25 -14.23
N ARG A 108 23.84 29.62 -15.49
CA ARG A 108 24.58 30.82 -15.84
C ARG A 108 23.75 31.98 -15.29
N ALA A 109 24.26 32.62 -14.25
CA ALA A 109 23.81 33.94 -13.86
C ALA A 109 23.93 34.86 -15.09
N ALA A 110 22.78 35.25 -15.63
CA ALA A 110 22.63 36.42 -16.50
C ALA A 110 21.40 37.14 -15.94
N ALA A 111 21.64 38.11 -15.07
CA ALA A 111 21.57 39.52 -15.43
C ALA A 111 20.11 39.97 -15.61
N ARG A 112 19.60 40.60 -14.54
CA ARG A 112 18.68 41.75 -14.51
C ARG A 112 17.91 41.99 -15.81
N SER A 113 16.59 41.86 -15.76
CA SER A 113 15.76 42.88 -16.39
C SER A 113 14.43 43.06 -15.67
N SER A 114 14.17 44.32 -15.39
CA SER A 114 13.09 44.94 -14.64
C SER A 114 11.81 45.02 -15.44
N VAL A 115 10.72 44.44 -14.95
CA VAL A 115 9.32 44.89 -15.11
C VAL A 115 8.60 44.36 -13.86
N TRP A 116 7.55 45.04 -13.38
CA TRP A 116 6.84 44.85 -12.10
C TRP A 116 7.39 45.70 -10.93
N ALA A 117 7.65 46.97 -11.21
CA ALA A 117 7.49 48.03 -10.22
C ALA A 117 6.47 49.03 -10.78
N ARG A 118 5.22 48.95 -10.28
CA ARG A 118 4.16 49.98 -10.21
C ARG A 118 2.78 49.33 -10.28
N GLU A 119 2.36 48.74 -9.16
CA GLU A 119 0.94 48.54 -8.87
C GLU A 119 0.77 48.36 -7.35
N SER A 120 1.07 49.43 -6.60
CA SER A 120 0.88 49.45 -5.13
C SER A 120 0.70 50.87 -4.59
N GLU A 121 0.03 51.77 -5.34
CA GLU A 121 -0.26 53.12 -4.82
C GLU A 121 -1.47 53.75 -5.53
N ALA A 122 -2.66 53.21 -5.31
CA ALA A 122 -3.93 53.91 -5.56
C ALA A 122 -5.11 53.15 -4.91
N GLN A 123 -5.15 53.08 -3.58
CA GLN A 123 -6.39 52.86 -2.81
C GLN A 123 -6.15 53.15 -1.32
N ASN A 124 -6.00 54.44 -1.01
CA ASN A 124 -6.42 54.97 0.28
C ASN A 124 -6.67 56.48 0.15
N VAL A 125 -7.89 56.83 -0.26
CA VAL A 125 -8.54 58.13 0.00
C VAL A 125 -9.97 57.82 0.40
#